data_AF-A8N9B6-F1
#
_entry.id   AF-A8N9B6-F1
#
_cell.length_a   1.000
_cell.length_b   1.000
_cell.length_c   1.000
_cell.angle_alpha   90.00
_cell.angle_beta   90.00
_cell.angle_gamma   90.00
#
_symmetry.space_group_name_H-M   'P 1'
#
loop_
_entity.id
_entity.type
_entity.pdbx_description
1 polymer ?
#
loop_
_entity_poly.entity_id
_entity_poly.type
_entity_poly.pdbx_seq_one_letter_code
_entity_poly.pdbx_strand_id
1 'polypeptide(L)'
;MSSILLAPLNELQALSHTLFLSLSPPQTRPPPAPPLSAFLECDKALAAAVNLAHVHQVRQRKIESLEQELLELERRWRDICMELANGKKELEEIIEEGDERIKAIRAAKEAAIPYPELLTYAQSLSQFSSAPPNMPDLSLPGQPPPPKFFPPFPNEEKMRRGRLNAEEPLPLLGETHSVGKVPTVSPEDALDRHTSAANPYRHEFRGVDQPYFDLDLDLNPDLDD
;
A
#
# COMPACT_ATOMS: atom_id res chain seq x y z
N MET A 1 -52.24 -9.59 -13.21
CA MET A 1 -52.31 -9.71 -14.68
C MET A 1 -52.85 -11.07 -15.10
N SER A 2 -52.25 -12.18 -14.66
CA SER A 2 -52.72 -13.53 -14.95
C SER A 2 -54.19 -13.76 -14.56
N SER A 3 -54.61 -13.29 -13.39
CA SER A 3 -56.00 -13.40 -12.92
C SER A 3 -57.05 -12.72 -13.81
N ILE A 4 -56.69 -11.63 -14.51
CA ILE A 4 -57.62 -10.85 -15.36
C ILE A 4 -57.91 -11.59 -16.67
N LEU A 5 -56.94 -12.35 -17.20
CA LEU A 5 -57.12 -13.16 -18.41
C LEU A 5 -57.69 -14.55 -18.10
N LEU A 6 -57.34 -15.12 -16.94
CA LEU A 6 -57.81 -16.45 -16.55
C LEU A 6 -59.31 -16.49 -16.24
N ALA A 7 -59.89 -15.41 -15.70
CA ALA A 7 -61.32 -15.35 -15.41
C ALA A 7 -62.22 -15.56 -16.65
N PRO A 8 -62.11 -14.77 -17.73
CA PRO A 8 -62.94 -14.96 -18.94
C PRO A 8 -62.60 -16.27 -19.68
N LEU A 9 -61.37 -16.77 -19.60
CA LEU A 9 -60.98 -18.06 -20.18
C LEU A 9 -61.65 -19.24 -19.46
N ASN A 10 -61.67 -19.22 -18.13
CA ASN A 10 -62.35 -20.24 -17.32
C ASN A 10 -63.87 -20.19 -17.51
N GLU A 11 -64.43 -18.99 -17.67
CA GLU A 11 -65.84 -18.78 -17.95
C GLU A 11 -66.24 -19.31 -19.34
N LEU A 12 -65.44 -19.01 -20.37
CA LEU A 12 -65.61 -19.56 -21.71
C LEU A 12 -65.49 -21.09 -21.71
N GLN A 13 -64.53 -21.64 -20.97
CA GLN A 13 -64.38 -23.08 -20.79
C GLN A 13 -65.64 -23.69 -20.15
N ALA A 14 -66.16 -23.11 -19.07
CA ALA A 14 -67.38 -23.58 -18.42
C ALA A 14 -68.62 -23.50 -19.34
N LEU A 15 -68.77 -22.40 -20.10
CA LEU A 15 -69.85 -22.24 -21.08
C LEU A 15 -69.74 -23.25 -22.23
N SER A 16 -68.53 -23.52 -22.72
CA SER A 16 -68.32 -24.53 -23.75
C SER A 16 -68.66 -25.94 -23.27
N HIS A 17 -68.24 -26.34 -22.07
CA HIS A 17 -68.57 -27.64 -21.48
C HIS A 17 -70.08 -27.82 -21.27
N THR A 18 -70.78 -26.78 -20.80
CA THR A 18 -72.24 -26.82 -20.61
C THR A 18 -72.99 -26.92 -21.93
N LEU A 19 -72.51 -26.24 -22.98
CA LEU A 19 -73.04 -26.38 -24.34
C LEU A 19 -72.85 -27.82 -24.86
N PHE A 20 -71.65 -28.38 -24.76
CA PHE A 20 -71.37 -29.75 -25.20
C PHE A 20 -72.21 -30.79 -24.46
N LEU A 21 -72.41 -30.62 -23.14
CA LEU A 21 -73.30 -31.48 -22.35
C LEU A 21 -74.76 -31.37 -22.81
N SER A 22 -75.24 -30.17 -23.17
CA SER A 22 -76.61 -29.97 -23.67
C SER A 22 -76.87 -30.60 -25.05
N LEU A 23 -75.81 -30.77 -25.87
CA LEU A 23 -75.87 -31.40 -27.20
C LEU A 23 -75.57 -32.91 -27.17
N SER A 24 -75.21 -33.48 -26.01
CA SER A 24 -74.87 -34.89 -25.86
C SER A 24 -76.12 -35.80 -25.82
N PRO A 25 -76.02 -37.07 -26.25
CA PRO A 25 -77.18 -37.97 -26.36
C PRO A 25 -77.86 -38.26 -25.01
N PRO A 26 -79.17 -38.58 -25.00
CA PRO A 26 -80.01 -38.53 -23.81
C PRO A 26 -79.78 -39.75 -22.92
N GLN A 27 -78.81 -39.69 -22.01
CA GLN A 27 -78.71 -40.66 -20.91
C GLN A 27 -79.13 -40.07 -19.56
N THR A 28 -79.17 -38.75 -19.41
CA THR A 28 -79.66 -38.03 -18.21
C THR A 28 -80.32 -36.73 -18.65
N ARG A 29 -81.28 -36.18 -17.88
CA ARG A 29 -81.95 -34.90 -18.20
C ARG A 29 -80.87 -33.84 -18.52
N PRO A 30 -80.76 -33.36 -19.77
CA PRO A 30 -79.68 -32.46 -20.12
C PRO A 30 -79.89 -31.11 -19.43
N PRO A 31 -78.79 -30.46 -18.98
CA PRO A 31 -78.86 -29.10 -18.48
C PRO A 31 -79.37 -28.16 -19.60
N PRO A 32 -80.08 -27.06 -19.24
CA PRO A 32 -80.55 -26.10 -20.23
C PRO A 32 -79.35 -25.53 -21.01
N ALA A 33 -79.51 -25.38 -22.32
CA ALA A 33 -78.47 -24.83 -23.18
C ALA A 33 -78.09 -23.41 -22.70
N PRO A 34 -76.78 -23.10 -22.60
CA PRO A 34 -76.35 -21.76 -22.21
C PRO A 34 -76.82 -20.72 -23.24
N PRO A 35 -77.24 -19.52 -22.79
CA PRO A 35 -77.70 -18.48 -23.71
C PRO A 35 -76.53 -17.93 -24.54
N LEU A 36 -76.76 -17.70 -25.84
CA LEU A 36 -75.75 -17.15 -26.77
C LEU A 36 -75.18 -15.81 -26.29
N SER A 37 -75.98 -15.01 -25.56
CA SER A 37 -75.54 -13.75 -24.97
C SER A 37 -74.36 -13.90 -24.00
N ALA A 38 -74.30 -15.00 -23.24
CA ALA A 38 -73.21 -15.25 -22.30
C ALA A 38 -71.86 -15.46 -23.00
N PHE A 39 -71.85 -16.10 -24.18
CA PHE A 39 -70.64 -16.23 -24.99
C PHE A 39 -70.17 -14.87 -25.54
N LEU A 40 -71.11 -14.02 -25.99
CA LEU A 40 -70.78 -12.69 -26.48
C LEU A 40 -70.26 -11.77 -25.36
N GLU A 41 -70.78 -11.92 -24.14
CA GLU A 41 -70.30 -11.20 -22.97
C GLU A 41 -68.89 -11.66 -22.57
N CYS A 42 -68.63 -12.97 -22.55
CA CYS A 42 -67.29 -13.52 -22.33
C CYS A 42 -66.28 -13.07 -23.39
N ASP A 43 -66.68 -13.05 -24.66
CA ASP A 43 -65.82 -12.61 -25.77
C ASP A 43 -65.46 -11.11 -25.64
N LYS A 44 -66.44 -10.27 -25.31
CA LYS A 44 -66.20 -8.84 -24.99
C LYS A 44 -65.28 -8.65 -23.79
N ALA A 45 -65.49 -9.44 -22.73
CA ALA A 45 -64.66 -9.38 -21.53
C ALA A 45 -63.21 -9.81 -21.81
N LEU A 46 -63.03 -10.86 -22.61
CA LEU A 46 -61.72 -11.35 -23.05
C LEU A 46 -61.02 -10.31 -23.92
N ALA A 47 -61.72 -9.72 -24.90
CA ALA A 47 -61.17 -8.66 -25.74
C ALA A 47 -60.73 -7.43 -24.91
N ALA A 48 -61.53 -7.03 -23.92
CA ALA A 48 -61.18 -5.94 -23.01
C ALA A 48 -59.95 -6.28 -22.15
N ALA A 49 -59.88 -7.51 -21.62
CA ALA A 49 -58.76 -7.98 -20.82
C ALA A 49 -57.45 -8.06 -21.63
N VAL A 50 -57.51 -8.52 -22.88
CA VAL A 50 -56.35 -8.57 -23.79
C VAL A 50 -55.87 -7.16 -24.14
N ASN A 51 -56.78 -6.23 -24.45
CA ASN A 51 -56.42 -4.84 -24.72
C ASN A 51 -55.74 -4.18 -23.52
N LEU A 52 -56.26 -4.41 -22.30
CA LEU A 52 -55.64 -3.94 -21.08
C LEU A 52 -54.24 -4.55 -20.91
N ALA A 53 -54.10 -5.87 -21.07
CA ALA A 53 -52.81 -6.55 -20.95
C ALA A 53 -51.77 -5.98 -21.93
N HIS A 54 -52.17 -5.70 -23.16
CA HIS A 54 -51.31 -5.06 -24.15
C HIS A 54 -50.84 -3.66 -23.71
N VAL A 55 -51.75 -2.81 -23.21
CA VAL A 55 -51.40 -1.47 -22.70
C VAL A 55 -50.40 -1.57 -21.54
N HIS A 56 -50.62 -2.51 -20.62
CA HIS A 56 -49.70 -2.73 -19.52
C HIS A 56 -48.34 -3.25 -19.98
N GLN A 57 -48.29 -4.14 -20.97
CA GLN A 57 -47.03 -4.63 -21.51
C GLN A 57 -46.22 -3.51 -22.17
N VAL A 58 -46.87 -2.60 -22.90
CA VAL A 58 -46.19 -1.43 -23.49
C VAL A 58 -45.64 -0.51 -22.39
N ARG A 59 -46.42 -0.26 -21.33
CA ARG A 59 -45.96 0.54 -20.19
C ARG A 59 -44.82 -0.14 -19.43
N GLN A 60 -44.89 -1.45 -19.26
CA GLN A 60 -43.87 -2.23 -18.58
C GLN A 60 -42.53 -2.15 -19.31
N ARG A 61 -42.53 -2.28 -20.65
CA ARG A 61 -41.31 -2.09 -21.46
C ARG A 61 -40.71 -0.69 -21.29
N LYS A 62 -41.56 0.33 -21.16
CA LYS A 62 -41.11 1.71 -20.91
C LYS A 62 -40.52 1.87 -19.49
N ILE A 63 -41.09 1.18 -18.50
CA ILE A 63 -40.54 1.17 -17.15
C ILE A 63 -39.15 0.52 -17.16
N GLU A 64 -39.03 -0.64 -17.82
CA GLU A 64 -37.76 -1.37 -17.94
C GLU A 64 -36.69 -0.54 -18.68
N SER A 65 -37.05 0.22 -19.72
CA SER A 65 -36.09 1.10 -20.40
C SER A 65 -35.65 2.25 -19.50
N LEU A 66 -36.57 2.87 -18.76
CA LEU A 66 -36.24 3.95 -17.83
C LEU A 66 -35.39 3.46 -16.65
N GLU A 67 -35.63 2.23 -16.19
CA GLU A 67 -34.81 1.59 -15.15
C GLU A 67 -33.37 1.38 -15.64
N GLN A 68 -33.20 0.91 -16.89
CA GLN A 68 -31.88 0.80 -17.50
C GLN A 68 -31.17 2.15 -17.60
N GLU A 69 -31.87 3.19 -18.07
CA GLU A 69 -31.32 4.56 -18.13
C GLU A 69 -30.90 5.05 -16.74
N LEU A 70 -31.72 4.82 -15.70
CA LEU A 70 -31.40 5.21 -14.34
C LEU A 70 -30.14 4.49 -13.84
N LEU A 71 -30.03 3.17 -14.07
CA LEU A 71 -28.84 2.40 -13.70
C LEU A 71 -27.58 2.88 -14.43
N GLU A 72 -27.69 3.29 -15.69
CA GLU A 72 -26.58 3.91 -16.42
C GLU A 72 -26.18 5.26 -15.82
N LEU A 73 -27.15 6.10 -15.49
CA LEU A 73 -26.88 7.39 -14.84
C LEU A 73 -26.21 7.19 -13.48
N GLU A 74 -26.67 6.24 -12.67
CA GLU A 74 -26.04 5.94 -11.38
C GLU A 74 -24.60 5.45 -11.54
N ARG A 75 -24.32 4.62 -12.55
CA ARG A 75 -22.94 4.18 -12.84
C ARG A 75 -22.06 5.38 -13.15
N ARG A 76 -22.49 6.24 -14.08
CA ARG A 76 -21.74 7.47 -14.44
C ARG A 76 -21.55 8.39 -13.23
N TRP A 77 -22.57 8.53 -12.39
CA TRP A 77 -22.47 9.34 -11.18
C TRP A 77 -21.43 8.77 -10.21
N ARG A 78 -21.43 7.45 -9.99
CA ARG A 78 -20.42 6.79 -9.16
C ARG A 78 -19.00 6.96 -9.72
N ASP A 79 -18.84 6.83 -11.04
CA ASP A 79 -17.55 7.03 -11.70
C ASP A 79 -17.03 8.46 -11.47
N ILE A 80 -17.88 9.48 -11.64
CA ILE A 80 -17.54 10.89 -11.39
C ILE A 80 -17.16 11.10 -9.91
N CYS A 81 -17.92 10.51 -8.98
CA CYS A 81 -17.59 10.61 -7.55
C CYS A 81 -16.25 9.97 -7.21
N MET A 82 -15.92 8.83 -7.83
CA MET A 82 -14.63 8.17 -7.66
C MET A 82 -13.47 9.00 -8.24
N GLU A 83 -13.64 9.53 -9.45
CA GLU A 83 -12.64 10.42 -10.07
C GLU A 83 -12.40 11.67 -9.22
N LEU A 84 -13.46 12.28 -8.68
CA LEU A 84 -13.36 13.45 -7.84
C LEU A 84 -12.69 13.14 -6.48
N ALA A 85 -13.00 11.98 -5.89
CA ALA A 85 -12.35 11.54 -4.66
C ALA A 85 -10.84 11.27 -4.87
N ASN A 86 -10.48 10.63 -5.98
CA ASN A 86 -9.08 10.39 -6.35
C ASN A 86 -8.35 11.71 -6.61
N GLY A 87 -8.92 12.61 -7.42
CA GLY A 87 -8.33 13.91 -7.70
C GLY A 87 -8.18 14.78 -6.45
N LYS A 88 -9.12 14.69 -5.50
CA LYS A 88 -8.98 15.33 -4.19
C LYS A 88 -7.79 14.76 -3.42
N LYS A 89 -7.66 13.43 -3.35
CA LYS A 89 -6.55 12.77 -2.64
C LYS A 89 -5.20 13.13 -3.24
N GLU A 90 -5.07 13.10 -4.56
CA GLU A 90 -3.85 13.51 -5.27
C GLU A 90 -3.48 14.96 -4.96
N LEU A 91 -4.47 15.85 -4.92
CA LEU A 91 -4.23 17.26 -4.58
C LEU A 91 -3.80 17.45 -3.13
N GLU A 92 -4.39 16.69 -2.19
CA GLU A 92 -3.99 16.70 -0.79
C GLU A 92 -2.53 16.24 -0.63
N GLU A 93 -2.13 15.16 -1.30
CA GLU A 93 -0.74 14.68 -1.30
C GLU A 93 0.24 15.73 -1.85
N ILE A 94 -0.11 16.41 -2.94
CA ILE A 94 0.72 17.49 -3.51
C ILE A 94 0.84 18.67 -2.54
N ILE A 95 -0.24 19.03 -1.83
CA ILE A 95 -0.23 20.11 -0.85
C ILE A 95 0.67 19.73 0.34
N GLU A 96 0.53 18.52 0.86
CA GLU A 96 1.37 18.02 1.97
C GLU A 96 2.85 18.02 1.59
N GLU A 97 3.21 17.50 0.41
CA GLU A 97 4.57 17.54 -0.09
C GLU A 97 5.08 18.99 -0.26
N GLY A 98 4.22 19.87 -0.77
CA GLY A 98 4.52 21.29 -0.89
C GLY A 98 4.85 21.94 0.45
N ASP A 99 4.07 21.65 1.48
CA ASP A 99 4.28 22.16 2.84
C ASP A 99 5.58 21.63 3.46
N GLU A 100 5.90 20.36 3.26
CA GLU A 100 7.17 19.77 3.69
C GLU A 100 8.37 20.42 3.00
N ARG A 101 8.29 20.62 1.68
CA ARG A 101 9.35 21.30 0.92
C ARG A 101 9.54 22.74 1.41
N ILE A 102 8.46 23.47 1.69
CA ILE A 102 8.54 24.83 2.23
C ILE A 102 9.21 24.82 3.62
N LYS A 103 8.86 23.88 4.50
CA LYS A 103 9.50 23.72 5.81
C LYS A 103 11.00 23.44 5.66
N ALA A 104 11.39 22.53 4.77
CA ALA A 104 12.78 22.21 4.51
C ALA A 104 13.57 23.42 3.96
N ILE A 105 12.99 24.19 3.04
CA ILE A 105 13.61 25.41 2.53
C ILE A 105 13.79 26.46 3.63
N ARG A 106 12.80 26.63 4.53
CA ARG A 106 12.93 27.56 5.66
C ARG A 106 14.04 27.12 6.62
N ALA A 107 14.06 25.84 6.99
CA ALA A 107 15.12 25.29 7.83
C ALA A 107 16.51 25.44 7.20
N ALA A 108 16.64 25.17 5.89
CA ALA A 108 17.90 25.35 5.17
C ALA A 108 18.34 26.82 5.08
N LYS A 109 17.39 27.76 4.98
CA LYS A 109 17.67 29.21 5.02
C LYS A 109 18.13 29.66 6.40
N GLU A 110 17.51 29.15 7.47
CA GLU A 110 17.90 29.46 8.85
C GLU A 110 19.27 28.87 9.20
N ALA A 111 19.57 27.65 8.74
CA ALA A 111 20.85 26.99 8.91
C ALA A 111 21.91 27.37 7.84
N ALA A 112 21.68 28.44 7.07
CA ALA A 112 22.58 28.82 5.99
C ALA A 112 23.93 29.28 6.56
N ILE A 113 24.96 28.46 6.36
CA ILE A 113 26.33 28.77 6.75
C ILE A 113 26.90 29.81 5.77
N PRO A 114 27.53 30.90 6.24
CA PRO A 114 28.12 31.89 5.37
C PRO A 114 29.22 31.26 4.50
N TYR A 115 29.15 31.55 3.19
CA TYR A 115 30.11 31.08 2.18
C TYR A 115 31.61 31.22 2.56
N PRO A 116 32.08 32.33 3.16
CA PRO A 116 33.49 32.42 3.56
C PRO A 116 33.92 31.39 4.61
N GLU A 117 33.05 31.03 5.55
CA GLU A 117 33.36 30.01 6.58
C GLU A 117 33.42 28.62 5.96
N LEU A 118 32.52 28.32 5.01
CA LEU A 118 32.54 27.07 4.25
C LEU A 118 33.82 26.92 3.43
N LEU A 119 34.27 27.99 2.76
CA LEU A 119 35.50 27.95 1.97
C LEU A 119 36.74 27.75 2.83
N THR A 120 36.84 28.46 3.96
CA THR A 120 37.99 28.30 4.87
C THR A 120 38.03 26.91 5.48
N TYR A 121 36.88 26.37 5.89
CA TYR A 121 36.78 25.00 6.39
C TYR A 121 37.12 23.96 5.31
N ALA A 122 36.59 24.10 4.09
CA ALA A 122 36.91 23.21 2.97
C ALA A 122 38.40 23.21 2.61
N GLN A 123 39.05 24.38 2.62
CA GLN A 123 40.49 24.49 2.41
C GLN A 123 41.28 23.76 3.51
N SER A 124 40.82 23.83 4.76
CA SER A 124 41.44 23.09 5.86
C SER A 124 41.28 21.57 5.69
N LEU A 125 40.07 21.10 5.33
CA LEU A 125 39.78 19.68 5.11
C LEU A 125 40.56 19.10 3.92
N SER A 126 40.75 19.89 2.86
CA SER A 126 41.48 19.47 1.66
C SER A 126 42.88 18.95 1.96
N GLN A 127 43.53 19.40 3.04
CA GLN A 127 44.86 18.92 3.45
C GLN A 127 44.85 17.53 4.08
N PHE A 128 43.69 17.07 4.57
CA PHE A 128 43.48 15.78 5.25
C PHE A 128 42.69 14.78 4.40
N SER A 129 41.92 15.25 3.41
CA SER A 129 41.08 14.42 2.55
C SER A 129 41.66 14.14 1.16
N SER A 130 42.62 14.96 0.69
CA SER A 130 43.23 14.78 -0.62
C SER A 130 44.43 13.84 -0.53
N ALA A 131 44.31 12.65 -1.12
CA ALA A 131 45.46 11.89 -1.58
C ALA A 131 45.81 12.40 -3.00
N PRO A 132 46.93 13.11 -3.21
CA PRO A 132 47.29 13.59 -4.54
C PRO A 132 47.41 12.40 -5.51
N PRO A 133 46.72 12.40 -6.66
CA PRO A 133 46.92 11.39 -7.68
C PRO A 133 48.37 11.52 -8.18
N ASN A 134 49.13 10.42 -8.08
CA ASN A 134 50.59 10.32 -8.24
C ASN A 134 51.39 10.82 -7.02
N MET A 135 51.29 10.12 -5.88
CA MET A 135 52.31 10.24 -4.84
C MET A 135 53.65 9.77 -5.43
N PRO A 136 54.67 10.65 -5.53
CA PRO A 136 55.93 10.23 -6.11
C PRO A 136 56.66 9.31 -5.13
N ASP A 137 57.29 8.27 -5.67
CA ASP A 137 58.00 7.25 -4.90
C ASP A 137 59.13 7.88 -4.07
N LEU A 138 58.97 7.83 -2.74
CA LEU A 138 59.84 8.44 -1.72
C LEU A 138 61.25 7.81 -1.69
N SER A 139 61.51 6.76 -2.47
CA SER A 139 62.81 6.08 -2.55
C SER A 139 63.80 6.72 -3.54
N LEU A 140 63.36 7.71 -4.35
CA LEU A 140 64.19 8.34 -5.39
C LEU A 140 64.87 9.63 -4.90
N PRO A 141 66.22 9.71 -4.87
CA PRO A 141 66.92 10.91 -4.43
C PRO A 141 66.79 12.05 -5.46
N GLY A 142 66.42 13.25 -5.00
CA GLY A 142 66.42 14.49 -5.79
C GLY A 142 65.06 15.15 -6.04
N GLN A 143 63.98 14.67 -5.42
CA GLN A 143 62.65 15.26 -5.59
C GLN A 143 62.39 16.46 -4.67
N PRO A 144 61.51 17.40 -5.08
CA PRO A 144 61.06 18.49 -4.23
C PRO A 144 60.41 17.92 -2.95
N PRO A 145 60.52 18.63 -1.81
CA PRO A 145 59.97 18.14 -0.55
C PRO A 145 58.48 17.79 -0.74
N PRO A 146 58.04 16.61 -0.28
CA PRO A 146 56.69 16.15 -0.55
C PRO A 146 55.68 17.14 0.03
N PRO A 147 54.54 17.38 -0.67
CA PRO A 147 53.45 18.16 -0.10
C PRO A 147 53.08 17.55 1.26
N LYS A 148 52.86 18.40 2.27
CA LYS A 148 52.52 17.97 3.64
C LYS A 148 51.23 17.14 3.60
N PHE A 149 51.40 15.82 3.56
CA PHE A 149 50.33 14.86 3.59
C PHE A 149 49.97 14.59 5.04
N PHE A 150 48.73 14.89 5.41
CA PHE A 150 48.20 14.45 6.68
C PHE A 150 47.40 13.17 6.47
N PRO A 151 47.64 12.13 7.29
CA PRO A 151 46.85 10.91 7.20
C PRO A 151 45.39 11.19 7.53
N PRO A 152 44.45 10.38 7.00
CA PRO A 152 43.01 10.59 7.12
C PRO A 152 42.50 10.50 8.57
N PHE A 153 43.29 9.90 9.46
CA PHE A 153 43.03 9.83 10.89
C PHE A 153 44.25 10.32 11.69
N PRO A 154 44.05 10.83 12.92
CA PRO A 154 45.15 11.23 13.80
C PRO A 154 46.14 10.06 14.02
N ASN A 155 47.42 10.29 13.72
CA ASN A 155 48.46 9.31 14.02
C ASN A 155 48.66 9.14 15.54
N GLU A 156 49.13 7.97 15.94
CA GLU A 156 49.45 7.63 17.33
C GLU A 156 50.37 8.67 18.00
N GLU A 157 51.39 9.17 17.31
CA GLU A 157 52.26 10.24 17.83
C GLU A 157 51.50 11.54 18.10
N LYS A 158 50.52 11.89 17.25
CA LYS A 158 49.66 13.07 17.45
C LYS A 158 48.69 12.85 18.60
N MET A 159 48.16 11.64 18.76
CA MET A 159 47.30 11.28 19.89
C MET A 159 48.09 11.34 21.20
N ARG A 160 49.31 10.79 21.23
CA ARG A 160 50.22 10.83 22.38
C ARG A 160 50.72 12.23 22.74
N ARG A 161 50.86 13.11 21.76
CA ARG A 161 51.22 14.51 22.02
C ARG A 161 50.00 15.37 22.37
N GLY A 162 48.79 14.83 22.20
CA GLY A 162 47.53 15.51 22.47
C GLY A 162 47.33 15.78 23.96
N ARG A 163 46.50 16.78 24.27
CA ARG A 163 46.17 17.14 25.66
C ARG A 163 45.56 16.00 26.46
N LEU A 164 44.76 15.16 25.81
CA LEU A 164 44.14 13.98 26.43
C LEU A 164 45.19 12.99 26.95
N ASN A 165 46.31 12.83 26.24
CA ASN A 165 47.41 11.98 26.68
C ASN A 165 48.26 12.60 27.80
N ALA A 166 48.21 13.93 27.95
CA ALA A 166 48.89 14.62 29.05
C ALA A 166 48.12 14.45 30.37
N GLU A 167 46.81 14.20 30.30
CA GLU A 167 45.95 13.91 31.45
C GLU A 167 45.93 12.40 31.77
N GLU A 168 45.90 11.54 30.76
CA GLU A 168 45.94 10.08 30.91
C GLU A 168 46.86 9.46 29.84
N PRO A 169 48.11 9.07 30.19
CA PRO A 169 49.07 8.57 29.22
C PRO A 169 48.69 7.20 28.65
N LEU A 170 48.57 7.13 27.32
CA LEU A 170 48.43 5.95 26.50
C LEU A 170 49.63 5.01 26.74
N PRO A 171 49.37 3.69 26.82
CA PRO A 171 50.39 2.69 27.08
C PRO A 171 51.37 2.55 25.91
N LEU A 172 52.44 1.78 26.11
CA LEU A 172 53.46 1.58 25.09
C LEU A 172 52.86 0.93 23.82
N LEU A 173 53.46 1.23 22.67
CA LEU A 173 52.96 0.80 21.37
C LEU A 173 52.91 -0.74 21.29
N GLY A 174 51.70 -1.32 21.33
CA GLY A 174 51.49 -2.78 21.28
C GLY A 174 50.78 -3.38 22.51
N GLU A 175 50.50 -2.59 23.55
CA GLU A 175 49.77 -3.04 24.74
C GLU A 175 48.28 -2.71 24.63
N THR A 176 47.40 -3.71 24.69
CA THR A 176 45.94 -3.53 24.66
C THR A 176 45.39 -3.44 26.09
N HIS A 177 44.90 -2.28 26.50
CA HIS A 177 44.11 -2.13 27.73
C HIS A 177 42.64 -1.76 27.40
N SER A 178 41.71 -2.25 28.22
CA SER A 178 40.29 -1.92 28.11
C SER A 178 40.08 -0.43 28.38
N VAL A 179 39.67 0.33 27.37
CA VAL A 179 39.27 1.74 27.54
C VAL A 179 37.96 1.76 28.35
N GLY A 180 38.01 2.38 29.53
CA GLY A 180 36.91 2.42 30.49
C GLY A 180 36.97 1.31 31.55
N LYS A 181 37.73 1.53 32.62
CA LYS A 181 37.58 0.77 33.87
C LYS A 181 37.14 1.71 35.00
N VAL A 182 36.00 1.35 35.60
CA VAL A 182 35.48 1.85 36.89
C VAL A 182 36.58 1.67 37.96
N PRO A 183 36.79 2.62 38.89
CA PRO A 183 38.00 2.62 39.72
C PRO A 183 38.05 1.38 40.60
N THR A 184 39.05 0.53 40.37
CA THR A 184 39.39 -0.56 41.28
C THR A 184 40.87 -0.49 41.62
N VAL A 185 41.10 -0.34 42.92
CA VAL A 185 42.39 -0.31 43.61
C VAL A 185 43.16 -1.61 43.34
N SER A 186 44.44 -1.48 43.02
CA SER A 186 45.41 -2.58 42.83
C SER A 186 45.54 -3.46 44.08
N PRO A 187 46.11 -4.69 43.96
CA PRO A 187 47.57 -4.80 44.07
C PRO A 187 48.27 -5.91 43.22
N GLU A 188 49.55 -5.60 42.97
CA GLU A 188 50.81 -6.39 42.87
C GLU A 188 50.93 -7.75 42.15
N ASP A 189 51.80 -7.70 41.12
CA ASP A 189 52.83 -8.63 40.62
C ASP A 189 52.83 -10.13 40.97
N ALA A 190 52.76 -10.94 39.91
CA ALA A 190 53.45 -12.23 39.83
C ALA A 190 53.87 -12.54 38.39
N LEU A 191 55.15 -12.85 38.23
CA LEU A 191 55.87 -13.15 36.98
C LEU A 191 55.54 -14.53 36.38
N ASP A 192 55.71 -14.57 35.05
CA ASP A 192 56.13 -15.67 34.18
C ASP A 192 55.15 -16.77 33.72
N ARG A 193 54.78 -16.62 32.43
CA ARG A 193 55.07 -17.53 31.29
C ARG A 193 54.07 -18.60 30.82
N HIS A 194 53.93 -18.54 29.48
CA HIS A 194 53.57 -19.56 28.49
C HIS A 194 52.10 -19.91 28.30
N THR A 195 51.54 -19.45 27.18
CA THR A 195 50.97 -20.34 26.15
C THR A 195 50.98 -19.69 24.76
N SER A 196 51.30 -20.52 23.78
CA SER A 196 51.22 -20.28 22.35
C SER A 196 49.78 -20.03 21.88
N ALA A 197 49.61 -19.16 20.87
CA ALA A 197 48.94 -19.43 19.59
C ALA A 197 48.10 -18.25 19.03
N ALA A 198 48.17 -18.15 17.70
CA ALA A 198 47.18 -17.64 16.75
C ALA A 198 47.04 -16.12 16.53
N ASN A 199 47.42 -15.71 15.32
CA ASN A 199 47.18 -14.38 14.72
C ASN A 199 45.68 -14.04 14.68
N PRO A 200 45.26 -12.83 15.09
CA PRO A 200 43.85 -12.41 15.13
C PRO A 200 43.26 -11.96 13.77
N TYR A 201 44.01 -12.03 12.67
CA TYR A 201 43.54 -11.61 11.33
C TYR A 201 43.03 -12.75 10.44
N ARG A 202 42.75 -13.95 11.00
CA ARG A 202 42.19 -15.06 10.22
C ARG A 202 40.66 -15.05 10.32
N HIS A 203 39.99 -14.49 9.31
CA HIS A 203 38.54 -14.65 9.13
C HIS A 203 38.24 -16.06 8.62
N GLU A 204 37.89 -16.98 9.54
CA GLU A 204 37.21 -18.22 9.15
C GLU A 204 35.73 -17.92 8.91
N PHE A 205 35.28 -18.12 7.67
CA PHE A 205 33.88 -18.22 7.30
C PHE A 205 33.26 -19.42 8.04
N ARG A 206 32.49 -19.16 9.10
CA ARG A 206 31.60 -20.15 9.71
C ARG A 206 30.17 -19.66 9.58
N GLY A 207 29.35 -20.47 8.91
CA GLY A 207 28.02 -20.12 8.49
C GLY A 207 26.95 -20.19 9.58
N VAL A 208 25.82 -19.59 9.19
CA VAL A 208 24.44 -19.87 9.56
C VAL A 208 24.09 -19.71 11.04
N ASP A 209 23.50 -18.56 11.36
CA ASP A 209 22.23 -18.45 12.10
C ASP A 209 21.58 -17.11 11.72
N GLN A 210 20.60 -17.16 10.81
CA GLN A 210 19.70 -16.04 10.54
C GLN A 210 18.60 -16.07 11.59
N PRO A 211 18.32 -14.97 12.32
CA PRO A 211 17.12 -14.90 13.13
C PRO A 211 15.90 -14.86 12.20
N TYR A 212 15.08 -15.90 12.29
CA TYR A 212 13.77 -16.03 11.66
C TYR A 212 12.89 -14.85 12.12
N PHE A 213 12.56 -13.95 11.20
CA PHE A 213 11.56 -12.90 11.40
C PHE A 213 10.17 -13.52 11.16
N ASP A 214 9.49 -13.90 12.23
CA ASP A 214 8.10 -14.36 12.18
C ASP A 214 7.18 -13.13 12.25
N LEU A 215 6.81 -12.62 11.09
CA LEU A 215 5.83 -11.55 10.92
C LEU A 215 4.47 -12.21 10.64
N ASP A 216 3.80 -12.64 11.70
CA ASP A 216 2.39 -13.03 11.67
C ASP A 216 1.54 -11.77 11.48
N LEU A 217 1.43 -11.33 10.22
CA LEU A 217 0.52 -10.30 9.76
C LEU A 217 -0.82 -10.97 9.42
N ASP A 218 -1.72 -10.99 10.41
CA ASP A 218 -3.13 -11.28 10.17
C ASP A 218 -3.72 -10.19 9.25
N LEU A 219 -4.10 -10.59 8.04
CA LEU A 219 -4.56 -9.70 6.97
C LEU A 219 -6.09 -9.65 6.83
N ASN A 220 -6.87 -10.29 7.72
CA ASN A 220 -8.34 -10.20 7.68
C ASN A 220 -8.98 -10.30 9.08
N PRO A 221 -9.15 -9.18 9.82
CA PRO A 221 -9.79 -9.21 11.13
C PRO A 221 -11.34 -9.23 11.09
N ASP A 222 -11.99 -9.14 9.92
CA ASP A 222 -13.43 -8.82 9.82
C ASP A 222 -14.29 -9.95 9.20
N LEU A 223 -14.07 -11.20 9.62
CA LEU A 223 -14.92 -12.34 9.26
C LEU A 223 -15.21 -13.22 10.49
N ASP A 224 -15.81 -12.64 11.53
CA ASP A 224 -16.65 -13.36 12.49
C ASP A 224 -17.60 -12.35 13.18
N ASP A 225 -18.89 -12.71 13.21
CA ASP A 225 -20.10 -12.05 13.74
C ASP A 225 -20.91 -11.07 12.86
#